data_AF-A0A8C3VR35-F1
#
_entry.id   AF-A0A8C3VR35-F1
#
_cell.length_a   1.000
_cell.length_b   1.000
_cell.length_c   1.000
_cell.angle_alpha   90.00
_cell.angle_beta   90.00
_cell.angle_gamma   90.00
#
_symmetry.space_group_name_H-M   'P 1'
#
loop_
_entity.id
_entity.type
_entity.pdbx_description
1 polymer ?
#
loop_
_entity_poly.entity_id
_entity_poly.type
_entity_poly.pdbx_seq_one_letter_code
_entity_poly.pdbx_strand_id
1 'polypeptide(L)'
;KYYLQISSIIFVSVCGNYKHFAFTDMNYFLCALPFLAAVDSGIMGMSSDQVMLLPPPKDQTKFCLNISSCQSSFPKTMSKWNILYKYLQSPSSSFDDLMKYLWDAHISALKDAYKIFEDRLEYYSKPEADFGRDWCVTLDYLAAAHFPTTFFKVTEFQKGLPPRVLVDSDRAPFISNFTNLQNTVLLGLNLLHQVDDSTGKGLNTLKKPIILFLKPYYHSYI
;
A
#
# COMPACT_ATOMS: atom_id res chain seq x y z
N LYS A 1 -25.81 15.45 7.58
CA LYS A 1 -25.24 14.15 7.19
C LYS A 1 -23.84 14.41 6.65
N TYR A 2 -22.81 14.23 7.47
CA TYR A 2 -21.43 14.54 7.12
C TYR A 2 -20.90 13.45 6.19
N TYR A 3 -20.80 13.75 4.90
CA TYR A 3 -19.98 12.99 3.98
C TYR A 3 -18.53 13.38 4.30
N LEU A 4 -17.80 12.51 4.99
CA LEU A 4 -16.35 12.63 5.08
C LEU A 4 -15.78 12.41 3.66
N GLN A 5 -15.71 13.50 2.91
CA GLN A 5 -14.94 13.65 1.68
C GLN A 5 -13.47 13.95 2.05
N ILE A 6 -12.96 13.28 3.09
CA ILE A 6 -11.56 13.30 3.50
C ILE A 6 -10.97 12.00 2.94
N SER A 7 -10.37 12.12 1.75
CA SER A 7 -9.34 11.20 1.24
C SER A 7 -9.66 9.70 1.25
N SER A 8 -10.92 9.34 1.04
CA SER A 8 -11.38 7.96 0.77
C SER A 8 -10.74 7.33 -0.47
N ILE A 9 -9.94 8.07 -1.24
CA ILE A 9 -9.43 7.66 -2.54
C ILE A 9 -8.20 6.75 -2.43
N ILE A 10 -7.35 6.94 -1.41
CA ILE A 10 -6.21 6.03 -1.17
C ILE A 10 -6.74 4.71 -0.59
N PHE A 11 -7.72 4.81 0.30
CA PHE A 11 -8.44 3.67 0.85
C PHE A 11 -9.18 2.86 -0.22
N VAL A 12 -9.93 3.52 -1.10
CA VAL A 12 -10.71 2.83 -2.15
C VAL A 12 -9.81 2.35 -3.29
N SER A 13 -8.72 3.03 -3.62
CA SER A 13 -7.80 2.56 -4.66
C SER A 13 -6.95 1.37 -4.22
N VAL A 14 -6.51 1.35 -2.95
CA VAL A 14 -5.75 0.23 -2.38
C VAL A 14 -6.68 -0.94 -2.02
N CYS A 15 -7.84 -0.68 -1.39
CA CYS A 15 -8.75 -1.76 -0.98
C CYS A 15 -9.76 -2.19 -2.04
N GLY A 16 -9.92 -1.44 -3.14
CA GLY A 16 -10.95 -1.67 -4.16
C GLY A 16 -10.46 -2.31 -5.45
N ASN A 17 -9.17 -2.63 -5.61
CA ASN A 17 -8.69 -3.32 -6.80
C ASN A 17 -8.84 -4.85 -6.65
N TYR A 18 -10.09 -5.32 -6.72
CA TYR A 18 -10.50 -6.73 -6.61
C TYR A 18 -9.93 -7.68 -7.69
N LYS A 19 -9.00 -7.22 -8.54
CA LYS A 19 -8.51 -7.97 -9.71
C LYS A 19 -7.20 -8.73 -9.47
N HIS A 20 -6.51 -8.49 -8.34
CA HIS A 20 -5.36 -9.27 -7.88
C HIS A 20 -5.66 -9.87 -6.51
N PHE A 21 -6.09 -11.13 -6.52
CA PHE A 21 -6.66 -11.84 -5.37
C PHE A 21 -5.64 -12.06 -4.22
N ALA A 22 -4.32 -11.95 -4.51
CA ALA A 22 -3.22 -12.08 -3.55
C ALA A 22 -3.17 -11.06 -2.41
N PHE A 23 -3.92 -9.97 -2.53
CA PHE A 23 -3.81 -8.84 -1.61
C PHE A 23 -5.03 -8.58 -0.73
N THR A 24 -6.06 -9.43 -0.74
CA THR A 24 -7.28 -9.18 0.05
C THR A 24 -7.01 -9.05 1.56
N ASP A 25 -6.09 -9.84 2.11
CA ASP A 25 -5.73 -9.78 3.53
C ASP A 25 -4.80 -8.61 3.86
N MET A 26 -3.84 -8.30 2.98
CA MET A 26 -3.00 -7.12 3.15
C MET A 26 -3.84 -5.85 3.04
N ASN A 27 -4.82 -5.84 2.14
CA ASN A 27 -5.78 -4.74 1.99
C ASN A 27 -6.66 -4.58 3.22
N TYR A 28 -7.00 -5.65 3.95
CA TYR A 28 -7.65 -5.51 5.25
C TYR A 28 -6.80 -4.64 6.17
N PHE A 29 -5.51 -4.92 6.30
CA PHE A 29 -4.62 -4.13 7.18
C PHE A 29 -4.48 -2.68 6.70
N LEU A 30 -4.37 -2.47 5.39
CA LEU A 30 -4.28 -1.15 4.77
C LEU A 30 -5.61 -0.35 4.84
N CYS A 31 -6.72 -1.00 5.19
CA CYS A 31 -8.02 -0.38 5.44
C CYS A 31 -8.37 -0.28 6.94
N ALA A 32 -8.44 -1.41 7.63
CA ALA A 32 -8.91 -1.53 9.00
C ALA A 32 -8.08 -0.71 9.98
N LEU A 33 -6.74 -0.79 9.90
CA LEU A 33 -5.85 -0.08 10.83
C LEU A 33 -6.01 1.45 10.72
N PRO A 34 -5.89 2.06 9.51
CA PRO A 34 -6.13 3.49 9.41
C PRO A 34 -7.56 3.91 9.78
N PHE A 35 -8.58 3.10 9.47
CA PHE A 35 -9.96 3.44 9.87
C PHE A 35 -10.12 3.47 11.39
N LEU A 36 -9.64 2.44 12.09
CA LEU A 36 -9.70 2.38 13.55
C LEU A 36 -8.84 3.47 14.19
N ALA A 37 -7.68 3.80 13.59
CA ALA A 37 -6.85 4.91 14.04
C ALA A 37 -7.51 6.29 13.81
N ALA A 38 -8.32 6.45 12.76
CA ALA A 38 -9.11 7.65 12.54
C ALA A 38 -10.15 7.81 13.66
N VAL A 39 -10.87 6.73 14.01
CA VAL A 39 -11.81 6.75 15.14
C VAL A 39 -11.08 7.09 16.44
N ASP A 40 -9.95 6.42 16.73
CA ASP A 40 -9.13 6.64 17.92
C ASP A 40 -8.55 8.07 18.02
N SER A 41 -8.20 8.69 16.88
CA SER A 41 -7.73 10.09 16.85
C SER A 41 -8.85 11.12 17.06
N GLY A 42 -10.12 10.70 17.09
CA GLY A 42 -11.27 11.57 17.25
C GLY A 42 -11.68 12.35 16.00
N ILE A 43 -10.95 12.22 14.87
CA ILE A 43 -11.29 12.94 13.62
C ILE A 43 -12.66 12.55 13.07
N MET A 44 -13.13 11.34 13.40
CA MET A 44 -14.44 10.84 13.01
C MET A 44 -15.58 11.32 13.93
N GLY A 45 -15.27 11.89 15.10
CA GLY A 45 -16.27 12.27 16.11
C GLY A 45 -17.10 11.11 16.67
N MET A 46 -16.58 9.88 16.55
CA MET A 46 -17.21 8.65 17.03
C MET A 46 -16.51 8.16 18.30
N SER A 47 -17.25 7.51 19.21
CA SER A 47 -16.62 6.85 20.37
C SER A 47 -15.92 5.56 19.94
N SER A 48 -14.77 5.29 20.56
CA SER A 48 -13.99 4.07 20.32
C SER A 48 -14.79 2.78 20.55
N ASP A 49 -15.72 2.81 21.50
CA ASP A 49 -16.47 1.64 21.95
C ASP A 49 -17.61 1.26 20.99
N GLN A 50 -17.90 2.12 20.01
CA GLN A 50 -18.97 1.91 19.04
C GLN A 50 -18.51 1.18 17.77
N VAL A 51 -17.21 0.87 17.66
CA VAL A 51 -16.63 0.34 16.41
C VAL A 51 -15.98 -1.02 16.65
N MET A 52 -16.59 -2.06 16.08
CA MET A 52 -16.05 -3.41 16.01
C MET A 52 -16.20 -3.95 14.59
N LEU A 53 -15.09 -4.37 14.00
CA LEU A 53 -15.05 -5.01 12.70
C LEU A 53 -15.47 -6.48 12.83
N LEU A 54 -16.16 -6.98 11.80
CA LEU A 54 -16.53 -8.38 11.76
C LEU A 54 -15.30 -9.24 11.46
N PRO A 55 -15.08 -10.33 12.20
CA PRO A 55 -13.98 -11.25 11.93
C PRO A 55 -14.16 -11.93 10.56
N PRO A 56 -13.06 -12.26 9.86
CA PRO A 56 -13.14 -13.09 8.67
C PRO A 56 -13.58 -14.52 9.02
N PRO A 57 -14.13 -15.29 8.07
CA PRO A 57 -14.54 -16.68 8.32
C PRO A 57 -13.38 -17.62 8.69
N LYS A 58 -12.14 -17.28 8.29
CA LYS A 58 -10.92 -18.04 8.55
C LYS A 58 -9.84 -17.13 9.15
N ASP A 59 -8.91 -17.73 9.89
CA ASP A 59 -7.74 -17.04 10.45
C ASP A 59 -8.06 -15.84 11.35
N GLN A 60 -9.17 -15.88 12.08
CA GLN A 60 -9.67 -14.76 12.89
C GLN A 60 -8.62 -14.17 13.84
N THR A 61 -7.76 -15.03 14.40
CA THR A 61 -6.70 -14.64 15.34
C THR A 61 -5.56 -13.85 14.69
N LYS A 62 -5.43 -13.88 13.36
CA LYS A 62 -4.46 -13.08 12.62
C LYS A 62 -4.89 -11.61 12.45
N PHE A 63 -6.14 -11.27 12.77
CA PHE A 63 -6.69 -9.93 12.57
C PHE A 63 -7.04 -9.27 13.90
N CYS A 64 -6.82 -7.96 13.98
CA CYS A 64 -7.39 -7.13 15.04
C CYS A 64 -8.72 -6.52 14.56
N LEU A 65 -9.68 -6.38 15.46
CA LEU A 65 -11.08 -6.09 15.10
C LEU A 65 -11.62 -4.81 15.76
N ASN A 66 -10.94 -4.29 16.76
CA ASN A 66 -11.30 -3.07 17.47
C ASN A 66 -10.04 -2.29 17.86
N ILE A 67 -10.21 -1.05 18.30
CA ILE A 67 -9.10 -0.15 18.61
C ILE A 67 -8.14 -0.75 19.65
N SER A 68 -8.66 -1.28 20.76
CA SER A 68 -7.84 -1.86 21.82
C SER A 68 -6.99 -3.06 21.34
N SER A 69 -7.60 -3.97 20.58
CA SER A 69 -6.89 -5.12 19.99
C SER A 69 -5.84 -4.67 18.96
N CYS A 70 -6.15 -3.68 18.12
CA CYS A 70 -5.21 -3.19 17.11
C CYS A 70 -4.06 -2.39 17.73
N GLN A 71 -4.31 -1.60 18.78
CA GLN A 71 -3.25 -0.92 19.53
C GLN A 71 -2.35 -1.92 20.24
N SER A 72 -2.90 -3.02 20.76
CA SER A 72 -2.12 -4.07 21.41
C SER A 72 -1.27 -4.87 20.42
N SER A 73 -1.84 -5.26 19.29
CA SER A 73 -1.14 -6.08 18.28
C SER A 73 -0.19 -5.26 17.39
N PHE A 74 -0.55 -4.03 17.05
CA PHE A 74 0.17 -3.17 16.09
C PHE A 74 0.38 -1.74 16.64
N PRO A 75 0.98 -1.58 17.84
CA PRO A 75 1.08 -0.28 18.52
C PRO A 75 1.80 0.77 17.69
N LYS A 76 2.88 0.38 16.99
CA LYS A 76 3.68 1.28 16.16
C LYS A 76 2.87 1.79 14.96
N THR A 77 2.18 0.90 14.27
CA THR A 77 1.38 1.24 13.09
C THR A 77 0.18 2.10 13.45
N MET A 78 -0.55 1.74 14.52
CA MET A 78 -1.64 2.57 15.05
C MET A 78 -1.15 3.97 15.43
N SER A 79 0.00 4.07 16.10
CA SER A 79 0.59 5.36 16.46
C SER A 79 0.93 6.22 15.24
N LYS A 80 1.48 5.64 14.16
CA LYS A 80 1.80 6.39 12.93
C LYS A 80 0.56 6.92 12.23
N TRP A 81 -0.50 6.12 12.16
CA TRP A 81 -1.78 6.59 11.65
C TRP A 81 -2.37 7.70 12.53
N ASN A 82 -2.30 7.57 13.85
CA ASN A 82 -2.76 8.61 14.78
C ASN A 82 -1.99 9.94 14.59
N ILE A 83 -0.67 9.89 14.37
CA ILE A 83 0.15 11.06 14.04
C ILE A 83 -0.34 11.73 12.76
N LEU A 84 -0.59 10.96 11.69
CA LEU A 84 -1.15 11.50 10.44
C LEU A 84 -2.48 12.24 10.68
N TYR A 85 -3.42 11.64 11.40
CA TYR A 85 -4.73 12.24 11.63
C TYR A 85 -4.67 13.48 12.52
N LYS A 86 -3.81 13.50 13.53
CA LYS A 86 -3.54 14.71 14.32
C LYS A 86 -2.90 15.81 13.48
N TYR A 87 -1.99 15.45 12.57
CA TYR A 87 -1.37 16.41 11.66
C TYR A 87 -2.40 17.03 10.70
N LEU A 88 -3.35 16.24 10.21
CA LEU A 88 -4.47 16.73 9.39
C LEU A 88 -5.36 17.75 10.10
N GLN A 89 -5.42 17.70 11.44
CA GLN A 89 -6.18 18.67 12.24
C GLN A 89 -5.37 19.95 12.54
N SER A 90 -4.08 19.98 12.21
CA SER A 90 -3.21 21.14 12.46
C SER A 90 -3.42 22.23 11.40
N PRO A 91 -3.52 23.52 11.78
CA PRO A 91 -3.66 24.63 10.83
C PRO A 91 -2.41 24.87 9.98
N SER A 92 -1.27 24.26 10.32
CA SER A 92 0.02 24.42 9.63
C SER A 92 0.40 23.22 8.76
N SER A 93 -0.56 22.43 8.29
CA SER A 93 -0.30 21.21 7.53
C SER A 93 0.26 21.52 6.13
N SER A 94 1.44 21.00 5.80
CA SER A 94 2.01 21.02 4.44
C SER A 94 1.68 19.73 3.68
N PHE A 95 1.57 19.81 2.36
CA PHE A 95 1.32 18.63 1.52
C PHE A 95 2.47 17.62 1.59
N ASP A 96 3.72 18.10 1.64
CA ASP A 96 4.90 17.24 1.68
C ASP A 96 5.00 16.45 3.00
N ASP A 97 4.74 17.12 4.13
CA ASP A 97 4.68 16.44 5.44
C ASP A 97 3.49 15.48 5.51
N LEU A 98 2.36 15.85 4.91
CA LEU A 98 1.20 14.95 4.83
C LEU A 98 1.56 13.66 4.08
N MET A 99 2.22 13.76 2.93
CA MET A 99 2.68 12.60 2.17
C MET A 99 3.70 11.78 2.97
N LYS A 100 4.62 12.44 3.69
CA LYS A 100 5.58 11.76 4.57
C LYS A 100 4.88 10.92 5.64
N TYR A 101 3.96 11.51 6.41
CA TYR A 101 3.26 10.79 7.49
C TYR A 101 2.36 9.68 6.94
N LEU A 102 1.70 9.92 5.81
CA LEU A 102 0.89 8.92 5.13
C LEU A 102 1.75 7.71 4.72
N TRP A 103 2.86 7.95 4.03
CA TRP A 103 3.73 6.87 3.57
C TRP A 103 4.38 6.11 4.73
N ASP A 104 4.77 6.80 5.81
CA ASP A 104 5.32 6.13 7.00
C ASP A 104 4.29 5.18 7.65
N ALA A 105 3.04 5.62 7.78
CA ALA A 105 1.96 4.80 8.32
C ALA A 105 1.59 3.64 7.38
N HIS A 106 1.49 3.91 6.07
CA HIS A 106 1.18 2.92 5.04
C HIS A 106 2.22 1.80 4.98
N ILE A 107 3.51 2.14 4.93
CA ILE A 107 4.60 1.16 4.90
C ILE A 107 4.67 0.36 6.21
N SER A 108 4.36 0.98 7.35
CA SER A 108 4.28 0.26 8.63
C SER A 108 3.19 -0.81 8.60
N ALA A 109 1.99 -0.45 8.12
CA ALA A 109 0.88 -1.39 7.97
C ALA A 109 1.18 -2.51 6.96
N LEU A 110 1.81 -2.17 5.82
CA LEU A 110 2.23 -3.14 4.83
C LEU A 110 3.22 -4.15 5.41
N LYS A 111 4.22 -3.69 6.18
CA LYS A 111 5.23 -4.57 6.81
C LYS A 111 4.62 -5.50 7.85
N ASP A 112 3.69 -5.00 8.66
CA ASP A 112 2.95 -5.83 9.61
C ASP A 112 2.11 -6.90 8.88
N ALA A 113 1.39 -6.51 7.83
CA ALA A 113 0.57 -7.43 7.04
C ALA A 113 1.41 -8.48 6.30
N TYR A 114 2.50 -8.05 5.65
CA TYR A 114 3.39 -8.93 4.90
C TYR A 114 3.96 -10.03 5.82
N LYS A 115 4.40 -9.67 7.02
CA LYS A 115 4.92 -10.64 8.01
C LYS A 115 3.89 -11.72 8.39
N ILE A 116 2.60 -11.40 8.34
CA ILE A 116 1.51 -12.32 8.75
C ILE A 116 1.07 -13.22 7.60
N PHE A 117 1.18 -12.75 6.36
CA PHE A 117 0.57 -13.36 5.18
C PHE A 117 1.56 -13.70 4.06
N GLU A 118 2.87 -13.59 4.29
CA GLU A 118 3.90 -13.96 3.30
C GLU A 118 3.73 -15.40 2.82
N ASP A 119 3.35 -16.32 3.70
CA ASP A 119 3.04 -17.72 3.41
C ASP A 119 1.94 -17.87 2.34
N ARG A 120 1.03 -16.90 2.24
CA ARG A 120 -0.06 -16.95 1.25
C ARG A 120 0.42 -16.74 -0.18
N LEU A 121 1.62 -16.23 -0.39
CA LEU A 121 2.23 -16.13 -1.73
C LEU A 121 2.46 -17.52 -2.35
N GLU A 122 2.56 -18.58 -1.54
CA GLU A 122 2.73 -19.96 -2.02
C GLU A 122 1.49 -20.50 -2.73
N TYR A 123 0.31 -19.91 -2.52
CA TYR A 123 -0.93 -20.30 -3.20
C TYR A 123 -1.05 -19.73 -4.62
N TYR A 124 -0.13 -18.86 -5.03
CA TYR A 124 -0.16 -18.18 -6.32
C TYR A 124 0.82 -18.79 -7.31
N SER A 125 0.55 -18.56 -8.61
CA SER A 125 1.53 -18.85 -9.67
C SER A 125 2.84 -18.11 -9.37
N LYS A 126 3.96 -18.67 -9.83
CA LYS A 126 5.27 -18.02 -9.61
C LYS A 126 5.28 -16.56 -10.12
N PRO A 127 4.76 -16.24 -11.33
CA PRO A 127 4.70 -14.86 -11.82
C PRO A 127 3.88 -13.91 -10.93
N GLU A 128 2.74 -14.36 -10.39
CA GLU A 128 1.92 -13.53 -9.50
C GLU A 128 2.59 -13.31 -8.14
N ALA A 129 3.19 -14.36 -7.57
CA ALA A 129 3.92 -14.26 -6.32
C ALA A 129 5.17 -13.34 -6.45
N ASP A 130 5.89 -13.44 -7.57
CA ASP A 130 7.04 -12.56 -7.88
C ASP A 130 6.57 -11.11 -8.06
N PHE A 131 5.49 -10.86 -8.82
CA PHE A 131 4.89 -9.53 -8.92
C PHE A 131 4.53 -8.95 -7.55
N GLY A 132 3.98 -9.77 -6.65
CA GLY A 132 3.61 -9.29 -5.33
C GLY A 132 4.81 -8.85 -4.48
N ARG A 133 5.94 -9.55 -4.58
CA ARG A 133 7.21 -9.15 -3.94
C ARG A 133 7.78 -7.88 -4.59
N ASP A 134 7.81 -7.83 -5.92
CA ASP A 134 8.26 -6.66 -6.69
C ASP A 134 7.45 -5.40 -6.31
N TRP A 135 6.14 -5.57 -6.10
CA TRP A 135 5.23 -4.52 -5.67
C TRP A 135 5.54 -4.01 -4.26
N CYS A 136 5.74 -4.91 -3.29
CA CYS A 136 6.12 -4.53 -1.93
C CYS A 136 7.42 -3.72 -1.88
N VAL A 137 8.43 -4.12 -2.66
CA VAL A 137 9.69 -3.36 -2.77
C VAL A 137 9.44 -1.99 -3.40
N THR A 138 8.67 -1.94 -4.48
CA THR A 138 8.34 -0.67 -5.15
C THR A 138 7.67 0.34 -4.21
N LEU A 139 6.78 -0.12 -3.31
CA LEU A 139 6.13 0.75 -2.34
C LEU A 139 7.13 1.43 -1.39
N ASP A 140 8.22 0.76 -0.98
CA ASP A 140 9.29 1.41 -0.18
C ASP A 140 9.96 2.57 -0.97
N TYR A 141 10.13 2.42 -2.29
CA TYR A 141 10.70 3.48 -3.14
C TYR A 141 9.73 4.65 -3.34
N LEU A 142 8.45 4.36 -3.60
CA LEU A 142 7.41 5.40 -3.69
C LEU A 142 7.27 6.17 -2.38
N ALA A 143 7.35 5.47 -1.25
CA ALA A 143 7.38 6.07 0.08
C ALA A 143 8.60 6.98 0.27
N ALA A 144 9.80 6.53 -0.12
CA ALA A 144 11.01 7.35 -0.02
C ALA A 144 10.95 8.63 -0.88
N ALA A 145 10.20 8.61 -1.98
CA ALA A 145 9.94 9.78 -2.82
C ALA A 145 8.77 10.66 -2.34
N HIS A 146 8.05 10.25 -1.29
CA HIS A 146 6.77 10.85 -0.90
C HIS A 146 5.81 10.98 -2.10
N PHE A 147 5.69 9.91 -2.89
CA PHE A 147 4.90 9.91 -4.12
C PHE A 147 3.48 10.45 -3.88
N PRO A 148 3.00 11.44 -4.65
CA PRO A 148 1.68 12.02 -4.43
C PRO A 148 0.56 11.01 -4.68
N THR A 149 -0.20 10.71 -3.64
CA THR A 149 -1.31 9.74 -3.67
C THR A 149 -2.67 10.40 -3.97
N THR A 150 -2.67 11.42 -4.82
CA THR A 150 -3.92 12.09 -5.25
C THR A 150 -4.73 11.21 -6.21
N PHE A 151 -6.03 11.47 -6.31
CA PHE A 151 -6.93 10.69 -7.19
C PHE A 151 -6.42 10.54 -8.61
N PHE A 152 -6.04 11.65 -9.23
CA PHE A 152 -5.55 11.65 -10.60
C PHE A 152 -4.26 10.84 -10.72
N LYS A 153 -3.29 11.06 -9.83
CA LYS A 153 -1.99 10.37 -9.88
C LYS A 153 -2.12 8.87 -9.67
N VAL A 154 -2.96 8.45 -8.73
CA VAL A 154 -3.19 7.03 -8.47
C VAL A 154 -3.98 6.37 -9.60
N THR A 155 -4.97 7.05 -10.18
CA THR A 155 -5.75 6.52 -11.32
C THR A 155 -4.86 6.32 -12.55
N GLU A 156 -3.97 7.26 -12.85
CA GLU A 156 -3.00 7.11 -13.94
C GLU A 156 -2.03 5.96 -13.65
N PHE A 157 -1.48 5.89 -12.43
CA PHE A 157 -0.61 4.80 -12.01
C PHE A 157 -1.26 3.41 -12.20
N GLN A 158 -2.52 3.26 -11.83
CA GLN A 158 -3.26 2.00 -11.92
C GLN A 158 -3.40 1.48 -13.36
N LYS A 159 -3.33 2.34 -14.38
CA LYS A 159 -3.39 1.90 -15.79
C LYS A 159 -2.20 1.02 -16.18
N GLY A 160 -1.08 1.17 -15.50
CA GLY A 160 0.13 0.36 -15.71
C GLY A 160 0.16 -0.94 -14.94
N LEU A 161 -0.77 -1.17 -14.00
CA LEU A 161 -0.84 -2.42 -13.26
C LEU A 161 -1.44 -3.54 -14.12
N PRO A 162 -1.10 -4.81 -13.85
CA PRO A 162 -1.68 -5.92 -14.58
C PRO A 162 -3.22 -5.90 -14.43
N PRO A 163 -3.98 -6.18 -15.50
CA PRO A 163 -5.43 -6.13 -15.47
C PRO A 163 -6.07 -7.41 -14.91
N ARG A 164 -5.26 -8.45 -14.66
CA ARG A 164 -5.64 -9.76 -14.14
C ARG A 164 -4.46 -10.39 -13.39
N VAL A 165 -4.77 -11.31 -12.48
CA VAL A 165 -3.80 -12.24 -11.87
C VAL A 165 -2.92 -12.88 -12.93
N LEU A 166 -1.61 -12.91 -12.68
CA LEU A 166 -0.62 -13.52 -13.55
C LEU A 166 -0.66 -15.04 -13.44
N VAL A 167 -0.42 -15.72 -14.56
CA VAL A 167 -0.39 -17.18 -14.66
C VAL A 167 0.98 -17.67 -15.11
N ASP A 168 1.25 -18.97 -15.01
CA ASP A 168 2.59 -19.54 -15.23
C ASP A 168 3.19 -19.26 -16.62
N SER A 169 2.34 -19.05 -17.65
CA SER A 169 2.77 -18.72 -19.00
C SER A 169 3.11 -17.24 -19.21
N ASP A 170 2.74 -16.36 -18.27
CA ASP A 170 2.99 -14.92 -18.42
C ASP A 170 4.49 -14.62 -18.26
N ARG A 171 5.02 -13.87 -19.23
CA ARG A 171 6.41 -13.43 -19.27
C ARG A 171 6.48 -12.00 -19.76
N ALA A 172 6.60 -11.04 -18.84
CA ALA A 172 6.86 -9.65 -19.22
C ALA A 172 8.23 -9.55 -19.92
N PRO A 173 8.40 -8.66 -20.91
CA PRO A 173 7.44 -7.69 -21.44
C PRO A 173 6.58 -8.24 -22.61
N PHE A 174 6.41 -9.56 -22.75
CA PHE A 174 5.79 -10.19 -23.92
C PHE A 174 4.42 -10.83 -23.63
N ILE A 175 3.69 -10.33 -22.62
CA ILE A 175 2.33 -10.79 -22.34
C ILE A 175 1.40 -10.23 -23.41
N SER A 176 0.95 -11.09 -24.32
CA SER A 176 0.26 -10.69 -25.56
C SER A 176 -1.07 -9.96 -25.35
N ASN A 177 -1.77 -10.25 -24.25
CA ASN A 177 -3.05 -9.63 -23.93
C ASN A 177 -2.92 -8.39 -23.03
N PHE A 178 -1.70 -7.90 -22.79
CA PHE A 178 -1.42 -6.69 -22.01
C PHE A 178 -1.02 -5.54 -22.93
N THR A 179 -1.28 -4.31 -22.48
CA THR A 179 -0.78 -3.12 -23.16
C THR A 179 0.75 -3.01 -23.04
N ASN A 180 1.37 -2.21 -23.92
CA ASN A 180 2.80 -1.90 -23.81
C ASN A 180 3.14 -1.31 -22.44
N LEU A 181 2.29 -0.40 -21.94
CA LEU A 181 2.46 0.21 -20.62
C LEU A 181 2.51 -0.85 -19.50
N GLN A 182 1.56 -1.79 -19.49
CA GLN A 182 1.50 -2.83 -18.47
C GLN A 182 2.71 -3.77 -18.51
N ASN A 183 3.14 -4.17 -19.71
CA ASN A 183 4.34 -4.98 -19.89
C ASN A 183 5.61 -4.24 -19.45
N THR A 184 5.73 -2.95 -19.77
CA THR A 184 6.85 -2.11 -19.36
C THR A 184 6.89 -1.91 -17.84
N VAL A 185 5.74 -1.66 -17.20
CA VAL A 185 5.66 -1.52 -15.75
C VAL A 185 6.07 -2.81 -15.07
N LEU A 186 5.55 -3.97 -15.47
CA LEU A 186 5.95 -5.26 -14.89
C LEU A 186 7.46 -5.50 -14.98
N LEU A 187 8.07 -5.23 -16.14
CA LEU A 187 9.51 -5.33 -16.30
C LEU A 187 10.25 -4.35 -15.36
N GLY A 188 9.78 -3.09 -15.28
CA GLY A 188 10.38 -2.06 -14.44
C GLY A 188 10.35 -2.39 -12.95
N LEU A 189 9.24 -2.92 -12.44
CA LEU A 189 9.09 -3.35 -11.04
C LEU A 189 10.06 -4.49 -10.72
N ASN A 190 10.17 -5.46 -11.62
CA ASN A 190 11.08 -6.59 -11.44
C ASN A 190 12.55 -6.15 -11.43
N LEU A 191 12.94 -5.28 -12.37
CA LEU A 191 14.29 -4.71 -12.40
C LEU A 191 14.60 -3.91 -11.14
N LEU A 192 13.63 -3.14 -10.62
CA LEU A 192 13.78 -2.39 -9.37
C LEU A 192 14.05 -3.34 -8.19
N HIS A 193 13.32 -4.44 -8.10
CA HIS A 193 13.54 -5.45 -7.07
C HIS A 193 14.93 -6.10 -7.17
N GLN A 194 15.36 -6.49 -8.39
CA GLN A 194 16.72 -7.02 -8.58
C GLN A 194 17.81 -6.01 -8.16
N VAL A 195 17.59 -4.72 -8.37
CA VAL A 195 18.50 -3.66 -7.89
C VAL A 195 18.48 -3.55 -6.37
N ASP A 196 17.31 -3.60 -5.71
CA ASP A 196 17.21 -3.60 -4.23
C ASP A 196 17.93 -4.81 -3.63
N ASP A 197 17.76 -6.01 -4.22
CA ASP A 197 18.44 -7.24 -3.79
C ASP A 197 19.97 -7.16 -3.95
N SER A 198 20.44 -6.70 -5.11
CA SER A 198 21.87 -6.64 -5.44
C SER A 198 22.65 -5.55 -4.68
N THR A 199 21.97 -4.45 -4.33
CA THR A 199 22.57 -3.39 -3.49
C THR A 199 22.50 -3.72 -1.98
N GLY A 200 21.79 -4.80 -1.63
CA GLY A 200 21.45 -5.19 -0.28
C GLY A 200 20.50 -4.19 0.39
N LYS A 201 19.95 -4.55 1.57
CA LYS A 201 19.17 -3.63 2.44
C LYS A 201 19.97 -2.38 2.91
N GLY A 202 21.21 -2.21 2.43
CA GLY A 202 22.26 -1.36 2.98
C GLY A 202 22.15 0.12 2.68
N LEU A 203 21.38 0.58 1.69
CA LEU A 203 21.20 2.02 1.48
C LEU A 203 19.74 2.41 1.22
N ASN A 204 18.96 2.49 2.31
CA ASN A 204 17.70 3.27 2.34
C ASN A 204 17.89 4.69 1.75
N THR A 205 19.10 5.24 1.84
CA THR A 205 19.51 6.53 1.31
C THR A 205 19.54 6.60 -0.22
N LEU A 206 19.65 5.48 -0.94
CA LEU A 206 19.64 5.45 -2.41
C LEU A 206 18.25 5.24 -3.01
N LYS A 207 17.26 4.81 -2.21
CA LYS A 207 15.89 4.57 -2.71
C LYS A 207 15.29 5.82 -3.38
N LYS A 208 15.38 6.96 -2.69
CA LYS A 208 14.89 8.25 -3.22
C LYS A 208 15.63 8.70 -4.48
N PRO A 209 16.98 8.71 -4.53
CA PRO A 209 17.72 8.96 -5.77
C PRO A 209 17.34 8.04 -6.93
N ILE A 210 17.22 6.73 -6.71
CA ILE A 210 16.93 5.74 -7.75
C ILE A 210 15.54 5.96 -8.34
N ILE A 211 14.50 6.12 -7.51
CA ILE A 211 13.14 6.34 -8.02
C ILE A 211 13.01 7.71 -8.71
N LEU A 212 13.75 8.73 -8.23
CA LEU A 212 13.82 10.02 -8.91
C LEU A 212 14.59 9.95 -10.24
N PHE A 213 15.61 9.10 -10.33
CA PHE A 213 16.32 8.81 -11.58
C PHE A 213 15.43 8.05 -12.56
N LEU A 214 14.57 7.16 -12.08
CA LEU A 214 13.56 6.46 -12.88
C LEU A 214 12.33 7.35 -13.19
N LYS A 215 12.21 8.52 -12.55
CA LYS A 215 11.08 9.44 -12.74
C LYS A 215 10.81 9.76 -14.21
N PRO A 216 11.78 10.07 -15.09
CA PRO A 216 11.52 10.34 -16.51
C PRO A 216 10.92 9.13 -17.25
N TYR A 217 11.28 7.91 -16.85
CA TYR A 217 10.80 6.67 -17.45
C TYR A 217 9.36 6.33 -17.04
N TYR A 218 8.85 6.95 -15.98
CA TYR A 218 7.46 6.87 -15.58
C TYR A 218 6.68 8.20 -15.71
N HIS A 219 7.34 9.35 -15.94
CA HIS A 219 6.67 10.66 -16.06
C HIS A 219 5.83 10.77 -17.33
N SER A 220 6.18 10.00 -18.36
CA SER A 220 5.38 9.86 -19.58
C SER A 220 4.18 8.92 -19.39
N TYR A 221 4.04 8.28 -18.21
CA TYR A 221 3.11 7.19 -17.97
C TYR A 221 2.44 7.21 -16.56
N ILE A 222 2.68 8.26 -15.74
CA ILE A 222 2.11 8.51 -14.38
C ILE A 222 1.85 10.01 -14.14
#